data_AF-A0A843CCH5-F1
#
_entry.id   AF-A0A843CCH5-F1
#
_cell.length_a   1.000
_cell.length_b   1.000
_cell.length_c   1.000
_cell.angle_alpha   90.00
_cell.angle_beta   90.00
_cell.angle_gamma   90.00
#
_symmetry.space_group_name_H-M   'P 1'
#
loop_
_entity.id
_entity.type
_entity.pdbx_description
1 polymer ?
#
loop_
_entity_poly.entity_id
_entity_poly.type
_entity_poly.pdbx_seq_one_letter_code
_entity_poly.pdbx_strand_id
1 'polypeptide(L)'
;DTLRKNGIKLAEQQSLSALLRIRQFVLNQNRRSAKPLFTAIRIHYALNILEAHGVTSFLKFCERAKIKKGVGVKELFEIDPNFTRAIHLAKDAQSKGIEHPKIPKLKEIVESVQGKSLIFTSYRDSVDVIFNKLTEMGVSAGILIGKSGETGLKQKKQIQTVQNFRDGLFRVLVATRVGEEGLDISEVNQVIFYDNVPSSIRYVQRRGRTGRKDTGKLVVLIAKNTIDETYYWIGKRKMTAAKSMGEKMTKVLQKNQEIESQKTGLDVFL
;
A
#
# COMPACT_ATOMS: atom_id res chain seq x y z
N ASP A 1 6.64 -9.91 -24.90
CA ASP A 1 7.39 -10.88 -25.74
C ASP A 1 8.88 -10.98 -25.52
N THR A 2 9.63 -9.88 -25.37
CA THR A 2 11.09 -9.93 -25.20
C THR A 2 11.55 -10.83 -24.04
N LEU A 3 10.84 -10.83 -22.90
CA LEU A 3 11.13 -11.73 -21.78
C LEU A 3 10.98 -13.21 -22.17
N ARG A 4 9.94 -13.56 -22.94
CA ARG A 4 9.71 -14.94 -23.44
C ARG A 4 10.81 -15.36 -24.41
N LYS A 5 11.18 -14.48 -25.36
CA LYS A 5 12.30 -14.71 -26.29
C LYS A 5 13.63 -14.95 -25.54
N ASN A 6 13.80 -14.32 -24.38
CA ASN A 6 14.97 -14.53 -23.53
C ASN A 6 14.90 -15.78 -22.64
N GLY A 7 13.89 -16.63 -22.81
CA GLY A 7 13.71 -17.89 -22.08
C GLY A 7 12.94 -17.77 -20.77
N ILE A 8 12.35 -16.61 -20.46
CA ILE A 8 11.54 -16.45 -19.26
C ILE A 8 10.10 -16.89 -19.56
N LYS A 9 9.72 -18.04 -19.01
CA LYS A 9 8.36 -18.58 -19.11
C LYS A 9 7.41 -17.75 -18.24
N LEU A 10 6.61 -16.92 -18.89
CA LEU A 10 5.59 -16.06 -18.26
C LEU A 10 4.24 -16.35 -18.91
N ALA A 11 3.19 -16.52 -18.09
CA ALA A 11 1.79 -16.45 -18.51
C ALA A 11 1.49 -15.14 -19.27
N GLU A 12 0.41 -15.09 -20.04
CA GLU A 12 0.07 -13.93 -20.89
C GLU A 12 -0.15 -12.64 -20.10
N GLN A 13 -0.85 -12.72 -18.98
CA GLN A 13 -0.99 -11.60 -18.05
C GLN A 13 -0.10 -11.83 -16.82
N GLN A 14 0.86 -10.92 -16.63
CA GLN A 14 1.75 -10.96 -15.47
C GLN A 14 1.30 -9.95 -14.41
N SER A 15 1.20 -10.42 -13.17
CA SER A 15 1.08 -9.51 -12.03
C SER A 15 2.43 -8.86 -11.73
N LEU A 16 2.40 -7.64 -11.18
CA LEU A 16 3.60 -6.98 -10.66
C LEU A 16 4.36 -7.89 -9.69
N SER A 17 3.65 -8.63 -8.83
CA SER A 17 4.26 -9.58 -7.90
C SER A 17 4.99 -10.72 -8.62
N ALA A 18 4.51 -11.19 -9.77
CA ALA A 18 5.19 -12.22 -10.56
C ALA A 18 6.50 -11.71 -11.16
N LEU A 19 6.49 -10.48 -11.70
CA LEU A 19 7.70 -9.84 -12.24
C LEU A 19 8.74 -9.57 -11.15
N LEU A 20 8.31 -9.15 -9.95
CA LEU A 20 9.21 -8.90 -8.83
C LEU A 20 9.90 -10.19 -8.34
N ARG A 21 9.23 -11.34 -8.37
CA ARG A 21 9.81 -12.62 -7.93
C ARG A 21 10.99 -13.07 -8.79
N ILE A 22 10.98 -12.76 -10.09
CA ILE A 22 12.05 -13.17 -11.01
C ILE A 22 13.22 -12.18 -11.07
N ARG A 23 13.15 -11.06 -10.34
CA ARG A 23 14.18 -10.00 -10.38
C ARG A 23 15.58 -10.52 -10.05
N GLN A 24 15.71 -11.28 -8.95
CA GLN A 24 17.02 -11.76 -8.50
C GLN A 24 17.61 -12.76 -9.49
N PHE A 25 16.78 -13.68 -10.00
CA PHE A 25 17.17 -14.62 -11.04
C PHE A 25 17.65 -13.90 -12.30
N VAL A 26 16.91 -12.88 -12.77
CA VAL A 26 17.29 -12.11 -13.96
C VAL A 26 18.60 -11.35 -13.77
N LEU A 27 18.82 -10.74 -12.60
CA LEU A 27 20.07 -10.05 -12.31
C LEU A 27 21.29 -10.98 -12.25
N ASN A 28 21.10 -12.17 -11.68
CA ASN A 28 22.19 -13.11 -11.43
C ASN A 28 22.48 -14.03 -12.62
N GLN A 29 21.44 -14.50 -13.31
CA GLN A 29 21.51 -15.61 -14.27
C GLN A 29 21.03 -15.27 -15.69
N ASN A 30 20.26 -14.18 -15.89
CA ASN A 30 19.71 -13.84 -17.21
C ASN A 30 19.74 -12.32 -17.46
N ARG A 31 20.95 -11.74 -17.45
CA ARG A 31 21.15 -10.28 -17.53
C ARG A 31 20.55 -9.62 -18.77
N ARG A 32 20.49 -10.34 -19.91
CA ARG A 32 19.81 -9.87 -21.14
C ARG A 32 18.33 -9.53 -20.93
N SER A 33 17.70 -10.11 -19.90
CA SER A 33 16.32 -9.84 -19.53
C SER A 33 16.15 -8.71 -18.51
N ALA A 34 17.24 -8.15 -17.96
CA ALA A 34 17.15 -7.11 -16.94
C ALA A 34 16.38 -5.90 -17.47
N LYS A 35 16.78 -5.39 -18.64
CA LYS A 35 16.13 -4.25 -19.28
C LYS A 35 14.62 -4.43 -19.48
N PRO A 36 14.14 -5.45 -20.22
CA PRO A 36 12.71 -5.64 -20.41
C PRO A 36 11.95 -5.92 -19.10
N LEU A 37 12.58 -6.59 -18.11
CA LEU A 37 11.95 -6.86 -16.82
C LEU A 37 11.74 -5.57 -16.02
N PHE A 38 12.78 -4.76 -15.86
CA PHE A 38 12.70 -3.52 -15.10
C PHE A 38 11.83 -2.47 -15.80
N THR A 39 11.78 -2.47 -17.13
CA THR A 39 10.83 -1.67 -17.90
C THR A 39 9.39 -2.12 -17.61
N ALA A 40 9.08 -3.41 -17.69
CA ALA A 40 7.75 -3.93 -17.39
C ALA A 40 7.30 -3.64 -15.96
N ILE A 41 8.20 -3.84 -14.97
CA ILE A 41 7.93 -3.50 -13.56
C ILE A 41 7.55 -2.02 -13.42
N ARG A 42 8.27 -1.10 -14.08
CA ARG A 42 7.96 0.33 -14.03
C ARG A 42 6.63 0.67 -14.67
N ILE A 43 6.31 0.05 -15.81
CA ILE A 43 5.00 0.22 -16.47
C ILE A 43 3.87 -0.20 -15.53
N HIS A 44 3.98 -1.35 -14.87
CA HIS A 44 2.98 -1.79 -13.89
C HIS A 44 2.83 -0.82 -12.72
N TYR A 45 3.94 -0.32 -12.16
CA TYR A 45 3.86 0.70 -11.11
C TYR A 45 3.17 1.97 -11.61
N ALA A 46 3.54 2.45 -12.80
CA ALA A 46 2.98 3.66 -13.38
C ALA A 46 1.47 3.52 -13.63
N LEU A 47 1.04 2.39 -14.22
CA LEU A 47 -0.36 2.09 -14.48
C LEU A 47 -1.18 2.02 -13.17
N ASN A 48 -0.69 1.27 -12.18
CA ASN A 48 -1.39 1.15 -10.90
C ASN A 48 -1.54 2.51 -10.19
N ILE A 49 -0.51 3.36 -10.24
CA ILE A 49 -0.56 4.71 -9.66
C ILE A 49 -1.56 5.58 -10.43
N LEU A 50 -1.52 5.55 -11.76
CA LEU A 50 -2.44 6.33 -12.59
C LEU A 50 -3.90 5.94 -12.32
N GLU A 51 -4.19 4.64 -12.30
CA GLU A 51 -5.54 4.09 -12.09
C GLU A 51 -6.08 4.34 -10.68
N ALA A 52 -5.24 4.21 -9.64
CA ALA A 52 -5.71 4.26 -8.25
C ALA A 52 -5.45 5.58 -7.51
N HIS A 53 -4.55 6.43 -8.03
CA HIS A 53 -4.09 7.69 -7.39
C HIS A 53 -4.08 8.91 -8.32
N GLY A 54 -4.32 8.75 -9.62
CA GLY A 54 -4.47 9.86 -10.55
C GLY A 54 -3.19 10.38 -11.20
N VAL A 55 -3.37 11.41 -12.01
CA VAL A 55 -2.37 11.94 -12.93
C VAL A 55 -1.21 12.62 -12.21
N THR A 56 -1.45 13.36 -11.14
CA THR A 56 -0.37 14.06 -10.41
C THR A 56 0.56 13.07 -9.73
N SER A 57 0.00 12.03 -9.09
CA SER A 57 0.79 10.96 -8.49
C SER A 57 1.63 10.21 -9.53
N PHE A 58 1.04 9.93 -10.70
CA PHE A 58 1.71 9.30 -11.83
C PHE A 58 2.88 10.15 -12.35
N LEU A 59 2.68 11.45 -12.54
CA LEU A 59 3.72 12.37 -13.01
C LEU A 59 4.89 12.46 -12.01
N LYS A 60 4.61 12.58 -10.71
CA LYS A 60 5.64 12.55 -9.65
C LYS A 60 6.44 11.23 -9.66
N PHE A 61 5.76 10.10 -9.85
CA PHE A 61 6.43 8.81 -10.03
C PHE A 61 7.37 8.83 -11.24
N CYS A 62 6.92 9.37 -12.38
CA CYS A 62 7.72 9.46 -13.60
C CYS A 62 8.96 10.34 -13.41
N GLU A 63 8.83 11.50 -12.80
CA GLU A 63 9.94 12.41 -12.49
C GLU A 63 10.99 11.74 -11.61
N ARG A 64 10.56 11.14 -10.49
CA ARG A 64 11.44 10.40 -9.59
C ARG A 64 12.13 9.22 -10.27
N ALA A 65 11.40 8.49 -11.12
CA ALA A 65 11.94 7.35 -11.83
C ALA A 65 13.01 7.73 -12.87
N LYS A 66 12.85 8.89 -13.54
CA LYS A 66 13.85 9.45 -14.46
C LYS A 66 15.15 9.83 -13.75
N ILE A 67 15.05 10.49 -12.59
CA ILE A 67 16.23 10.95 -11.81
C ILE A 67 17.14 9.78 -11.41
N LYS A 68 16.57 8.63 -11.05
CA LYS A 68 17.34 7.47 -10.58
C LYS A 68 18.18 6.76 -11.66
N LYS A 69 18.09 7.13 -12.94
CA LYS A 69 18.89 6.62 -14.07
C LYS A 69 19.14 5.10 -14.07
N GLY A 70 18.12 4.31 -13.75
CA GLY A 70 18.23 2.85 -13.67
C GLY A 70 18.14 2.13 -15.02
N VAL A 71 18.41 0.82 -15.03
CA VAL A 71 18.27 -0.04 -16.22
C VAL A 71 16.86 0.10 -16.82
N GLY A 72 16.77 0.39 -18.12
CA GLY A 72 15.50 0.52 -18.85
C GLY A 72 14.79 1.87 -18.71
N VAL A 73 15.38 2.84 -17.98
CA VAL A 73 14.78 4.17 -17.78
C VAL A 73 14.79 4.97 -19.07
N LYS A 74 15.97 5.14 -19.71
CA LYS A 74 16.07 5.92 -20.96
C LYS A 74 15.08 5.39 -22.01
N GLU A 75 15.02 4.07 -22.17
CA GLU A 75 14.18 3.47 -23.19
C GLU A 75 12.69 3.65 -22.92
N LEU A 76 12.28 3.54 -21.66
CA LEU A 76 10.88 3.75 -21.30
C LEU A 76 10.46 5.22 -21.39
N PHE A 77 11.31 6.13 -20.92
CA PHE A 77 10.93 7.51 -20.67
C PHE A 77 11.29 8.49 -21.80
N GLU A 78 12.22 8.12 -22.68
CA GLU A 78 12.70 8.97 -23.79
C GLU A 78 12.46 8.33 -25.17
N ILE A 79 12.39 7.00 -25.27
CA ILE A 79 12.32 6.29 -26.56
C ILE A 79 10.94 5.68 -26.82
N ASP A 80 10.27 5.12 -25.81
CA ASP A 80 8.98 4.46 -25.99
C ASP A 80 7.87 5.47 -26.35
N PRO A 81 7.27 5.40 -27.55
CA PRO A 81 6.30 6.40 -28.01
C PRO A 81 4.98 6.32 -27.23
N ASN A 82 4.59 5.15 -26.74
CA ASN A 82 3.35 4.98 -26.00
C ASN A 82 3.46 5.60 -24.60
N PHE A 83 4.57 5.34 -23.92
CA PHE A 83 4.81 5.84 -22.57
C PHE A 83 5.09 7.35 -22.56
N THR A 84 5.85 7.85 -23.53
CA THR A 84 6.03 9.30 -23.70
C THR A 84 4.69 9.99 -24.00
N ARG A 85 3.85 9.43 -24.88
CA ARG A 85 2.49 9.94 -25.12
C ARG A 85 1.63 9.92 -23.85
N ALA A 86 1.69 8.86 -23.04
CA ALA A 86 0.97 8.78 -21.77
C ALA A 86 1.38 9.90 -20.79
N ILE A 87 2.67 10.23 -20.71
CA ILE A 87 3.16 11.37 -19.90
C ILE A 87 2.59 12.70 -20.41
N HIS A 88 2.59 12.93 -21.72
CA HIS A 88 2.03 14.16 -22.30
C HIS A 88 0.53 14.31 -22.01
N LEU A 89 -0.24 13.23 -22.20
CA LEU A 89 -1.67 13.21 -21.89
C LEU A 89 -1.94 13.46 -20.40
N ALA A 90 -1.12 12.89 -19.50
CA ALA A 90 -1.26 13.12 -18.07
C ALA A 90 -0.94 14.59 -17.68
N LYS A 91 0.05 15.22 -18.32
CA LYS A 91 0.36 16.64 -18.13
C LYS A 91 -0.77 17.55 -18.61
N ASP A 92 -1.33 17.27 -19.79
CA ASP A 92 -2.49 18.00 -20.31
C ASP A 92 -3.68 17.87 -19.36
N ALA A 93 -4.01 16.66 -18.91
CA ALA A 93 -5.06 16.43 -17.92
C ALA A 93 -4.81 17.18 -16.61
N GLN A 94 -3.58 17.16 -16.09
CA GLN A 94 -3.20 17.90 -14.88
C GLN A 94 -3.38 19.41 -15.07
N SER A 95 -3.00 19.97 -16.23
CA SER A 95 -3.15 21.40 -16.51
C SER A 95 -4.61 21.85 -16.56
N LYS A 96 -5.52 20.93 -16.89
CA LYS A 96 -6.98 21.12 -16.86
C LYS A 96 -7.59 20.89 -15.47
N GLY A 97 -6.76 20.66 -14.44
CA GLY A 97 -7.20 20.40 -13.07
C GLY A 97 -7.85 19.02 -12.86
N ILE A 98 -7.68 18.09 -13.80
CA ILE A 98 -8.21 16.73 -13.67
C ILE A 98 -7.39 16.00 -12.61
N GLU A 99 -8.07 15.46 -11.60
CA GLU A 99 -7.45 14.70 -10.52
C GLU A 99 -8.31 13.50 -10.13
N HIS A 100 -7.72 12.55 -9.40
CA HIS A 100 -8.41 11.33 -8.98
C HIS A 100 -9.64 11.62 -8.08
N PRO A 101 -10.81 11.01 -8.35
CA PRO A 101 -12.05 11.24 -7.58
C PRO A 101 -11.99 10.77 -6.12
N LYS A 102 -10.98 9.97 -5.75
CA LYS A 102 -10.73 9.62 -4.34
C LYS A 102 -10.37 10.81 -3.47
N ILE A 103 -9.76 11.87 -4.01
CA ILE A 103 -9.35 13.04 -3.21
C ILE A 103 -10.56 13.75 -2.58
N PRO A 104 -11.58 14.19 -3.35
CA PRO A 104 -12.77 14.80 -2.74
C PRO A 104 -13.51 13.81 -1.81
N LYS A 105 -13.59 12.53 -2.18
CA LYS A 105 -14.21 11.51 -1.33
C LYS A 105 -13.46 11.28 -0.02
N LEU A 106 -12.12 11.38 -0.04
CA LEU A 106 -11.28 11.27 1.13
C LEU A 106 -11.57 12.40 2.12
N LYS A 107 -11.71 13.65 1.64
CA LYS A 107 -12.11 14.79 2.48
C LYS A 107 -13.44 14.53 3.18
N GLU A 108 -14.47 14.14 2.42
CA GLU A 108 -15.80 13.82 2.96
C GLU A 108 -15.71 12.76 4.08
N ILE A 109 -14.93 11.70 3.85
CA ILE A 109 -14.74 10.63 4.81
C ILE A 109 -13.99 11.10 6.05
N VAL A 110 -12.94 11.92 5.89
CA VAL A 110 -12.20 12.52 7.01
C VAL A 110 -13.11 13.42 7.85
N GLU A 111 -13.98 14.21 7.23
CA GLU A 111 -14.91 15.11 7.92
C GLU A 111 -16.06 14.35 8.61
N SER A 112 -16.38 13.14 8.16
CA SER A 112 -17.47 12.31 8.72
C SER A 112 -17.25 11.81 10.15
N VAL A 113 -16.03 11.88 10.68
CA VAL A 113 -15.68 11.41 12.03
C VAL A 113 -14.93 12.49 12.76
N GLN A 114 -15.41 12.96 13.91
CA GLN A 114 -14.65 13.92 14.71
C GLN A 114 -13.36 13.29 15.27
N GLY A 115 -12.28 14.08 15.34
CA GLY A 115 -10.99 13.66 15.88
C GLY A 115 -9.94 13.32 14.83
N LYS A 116 -8.95 12.51 15.24
CA LYS A 116 -7.72 12.27 14.48
C LYS A 116 -7.90 11.15 13.46
N SER A 117 -7.38 11.35 12.25
CA SER A 117 -7.41 10.38 11.16
C SER A 117 -6.01 9.98 10.71
N LEU A 118 -5.79 8.68 10.53
CA LEU A 118 -4.57 8.13 9.95
C LEU A 118 -4.86 7.61 8.55
N ILE A 119 -4.14 8.12 7.55
CA ILE A 119 -4.30 7.76 6.15
C ILE A 119 -3.08 7.00 5.69
N PHE A 120 -3.27 5.77 5.20
CA PHE A 120 -2.22 4.94 4.65
C PHE A 120 -2.29 4.88 3.13
N THR A 121 -1.12 4.95 2.49
CA THR A 121 -0.95 4.74 1.05
C THR A 121 0.29 3.87 0.80
N SER A 122 0.24 3.04 -0.23
CA SER A 122 1.35 2.19 -0.65
C SER A 122 2.42 2.98 -1.41
N TYR A 123 2.06 4.11 -2.03
CA TYR A 123 2.98 4.88 -2.89
C TYR A 123 3.42 6.16 -2.22
N ARG A 124 4.75 6.33 -2.14
CA ARG A 124 5.37 7.56 -1.60
C ARG A 124 5.02 8.80 -2.41
N ASP A 125 5.00 8.67 -3.73
CA ASP A 125 4.71 9.79 -4.64
C ASP A 125 3.30 10.36 -4.41
N SER A 126 2.39 9.55 -3.86
CA SER A 126 1.02 9.96 -3.53
C SER A 126 0.89 10.59 -2.14
N VAL A 127 1.85 10.41 -1.25
CA VAL A 127 1.78 10.98 0.12
C VAL A 127 1.72 12.50 0.05
N ASP A 128 2.65 13.11 -0.69
CA ASP A 128 2.70 14.56 -0.84
C ASP A 128 1.47 15.10 -1.58
N VAL A 129 0.95 14.34 -2.55
CA VAL A 129 -0.25 14.74 -3.30
C VAL A 129 -1.47 14.76 -2.39
N ILE A 130 -1.67 13.70 -1.61
CA ILE A 130 -2.77 13.61 -0.64
C ILE A 130 -2.64 14.72 0.40
N PHE A 131 -1.45 14.93 0.95
CA PHE A 131 -1.19 15.99 1.93
C PHE A 131 -1.48 17.38 1.37
N ASN A 132 -0.94 17.72 0.21
CA ASN A 132 -1.15 19.04 -0.41
C ASN A 132 -2.63 19.25 -0.72
N LYS A 133 -3.29 18.26 -1.33
CA LYS A 133 -4.72 18.37 -1.68
C LYS A 133 -5.63 18.51 -0.46
N LEU A 134 -5.39 17.74 0.61
CA LEU A 134 -6.15 17.90 1.84
C LEU A 134 -5.92 19.28 2.47
N THR A 135 -4.68 19.76 2.49
CA THR A 135 -4.34 21.08 3.04
C THR A 135 -4.94 22.21 2.21
N GLU A 136 -4.89 22.13 0.88
CA GLU A 136 -5.56 23.05 -0.07
C GLU A 136 -7.08 23.10 0.18
N MET A 137 -7.68 21.98 0.59
CA MET A 137 -9.10 21.87 0.93
C MET A 137 -9.42 22.21 2.40
N GLY A 138 -8.46 22.77 3.15
CA GLY A 138 -8.67 23.25 4.52
C GLY A 138 -8.52 22.17 5.62
N VAL A 139 -8.04 20.98 5.30
CA VAL A 139 -7.82 19.90 6.28
C VAL A 139 -6.37 19.92 6.77
N SER A 140 -6.16 20.19 8.06
CA SER A 140 -4.81 20.16 8.65
C SER A 140 -4.23 18.75 8.63
N ALA A 141 -3.09 18.60 7.96
CA ALA A 141 -2.43 17.32 7.76
C ALA A 141 -0.94 17.36 8.11
N GLY A 142 -0.35 16.19 8.31
CA GLY A 142 1.09 15.97 8.41
C GLY A 142 1.49 14.71 7.64
N ILE A 143 2.80 14.54 7.39
CA ILE A 143 3.34 13.44 6.59
C ILE A 143 4.28 12.55 7.41
N LEU A 144 4.13 11.22 7.31
CA LEU A 144 5.05 10.24 7.87
C LEU A 144 5.55 9.25 6.80
N ILE A 145 6.75 9.50 6.28
CA ILE A 145 7.43 8.61 5.33
C ILE A 145 8.61 7.90 6.00
N GLY A 146 8.69 6.58 5.82
CA GLY A 146 9.77 5.75 6.36
C GLY A 146 11.15 6.03 5.76
N LYS A 147 12.21 5.55 6.43
CA LYS A 147 13.62 5.88 6.13
C LYS A 147 14.18 5.38 4.80
N SER A 148 13.57 4.41 4.11
CA SER A 148 14.26 3.70 3.02
C SER A 148 14.39 4.56 1.75
N GLY A 149 15.40 5.42 1.63
CA GLY A 149 15.71 6.24 0.45
C GLY A 149 15.96 7.71 0.78
N GLU A 150 16.41 8.49 -0.21
CA GLU A 150 16.79 9.91 -0.06
C GLU A 150 15.67 10.81 0.48
N THR A 151 14.40 10.43 0.27
CA THR A 151 13.22 11.19 0.71
C THR A 151 12.62 10.72 2.04
N GLY A 152 13.27 9.79 2.74
CA GLY A 152 12.81 9.31 4.05
C GLY A 152 13.00 10.36 5.15
N LEU A 153 12.04 10.49 6.07
CA LEU A 153 12.23 11.36 7.24
C LEU A 153 13.29 10.76 8.17
N LYS A 154 14.22 11.59 8.67
CA LYS A 154 15.14 11.21 9.74
C LYS A 154 14.32 10.77 10.97
N GLN A 155 14.81 9.79 11.74
CA GLN A 155 14.09 9.24 12.91
C GLN A 155 13.57 10.33 13.86
N LYS A 156 14.41 11.33 14.14
CA LYS A 156 14.05 12.47 15.00
C LYS A 156 12.85 13.26 14.47
N LYS A 157 12.80 13.51 13.15
CA LYS A 157 11.66 14.18 12.50
C LYS A 157 10.40 13.31 12.53
N GLN A 158 10.55 11.98 12.39
CA GLN A 158 9.42 11.06 12.50
C GLN A 158 8.81 11.08 13.90
N ILE A 159 9.65 10.99 14.94
CA ILE A 159 9.21 11.09 16.34
C ILE A 159 8.51 12.44 16.58
N GLN A 160 9.11 13.55 16.13
CA GLN A 160 8.49 14.87 16.26
C GLN A 160 7.14 14.96 15.55
N THR A 161 7.03 14.40 14.34
CA THR A 161 5.76 14.42 13.59
C THR A 161 4.68 13.62 14.29
N VAL A 162 5.03 12.45 14.85
CA VAL A 162 4.10 11.66 15.65
C VAL A 162 3.71 12.39 16.92
N GLN A 163 4.65 13.10 17.57
CA GLN A 163 4.34 13.91 18.75
C GLN A 163 3.40 15.07 18.39
N ASN A 164 3.69 15.83 17.34
CA ASN A 164 2.81 16.89 16.83
C ASN A 164 1.39 16.38 16.51
N PHE A 165 1.30 15.16 15.96
CA PHE A 165 0.02 14.50 15.71
C PHE A 165 -0.71 14.12 17.02
N ARG A 166 0.01 13.63 18.03
CA ARG A 166 -0.52 13.35 19.36
C ARG A 166 -0.97 14.61 20.08
N ASP A 167 -0.24 15.71 19.94
CA ASP A 167 -0.57 17.01 20.53
C ASP A 167 -1.72 17.72 19.79
N GLY A 168 -2.17 17.17 18.65
CA GLY A 168 -3.31 17.70 17.90
C GLY A 168 -2.98 18.90 17.02
N LEU A 169 -1.69 19.16 16.73
CA LEU A 169 -1.28 20.24 15.82
C LEU A 169 -1.86 20.09 14.41
N PHE A 170 -2.17 18.86 14.01
CA PHE A 170 -2.92 18.56 12.80
C PHE A 170 -3.82 17.36 13.01
N ARG A 171 -4.93 17.35 12.27
CA ARG A 171 -5.99 16.34 12.40
C ARG A 171 -5.68 15.05 11.66
N VAL A 172 -4.93 15.15 10.56
CA VAL A 172 -4.67 14.03 9.64
C VAL A 172 -3.18 13.69 9.60
N LEU A 173 -2.84 12.42 9.72
CA LEU A 173 -1.48 11.94 9.42
C LEU A 173 -1.52 11.07 8.16
N VAL A 174 -0.79 11.46 7.12
CA VAL A 174 -0.66 10.68 5.87
C VAL A 174 0.66 9.90 5.91
N ALA A 175 0.59 8.58 5.81
CA ALA A 175 1.74 7.70 5.98
C ALA A 175 1.88 6.66 4.87
N THR A 176 3.11 6.21 4.64
CA THR A 176 3.36 4.97 3.88
C THR A 176 3.39 3.75 4.79
N ARG A 177 3.26 2.54 4.23
CA ARG A 177 3.36 1.26 4.97
C ARG A 177 4.55 1.17 5.96
N VAL A 178 5.68 1.82 5.66
CA VAL A 178 6.89 1.81 6.52
C VAL A 178 6.71 2.69 7.77
N GLY A 179 5.73 3.60 7.81
CA GLY A 179 5.38 4.35 9.00
C GLY A 179 4.75 3.50 10.11
N GLU A 180 4.33 2.27 9.81
CA GLU A 180 3.69 1.33 10.76
C GLU A 180 4.71 0.58 11.63
N GLU A 181 5.95 0.39 11.18
CA GLU A 181 6.95 -0.41 11.88
C GLU A 181 7.74 0.44 12.88
N GLY A 182 7.30 0.40 14.14
CA GLY A 182 8.07 0.91 15.29
C GLY A 182 7.62 2.26 15.85
N LEU A 183 6.61 2.91 15.27
CA LEU A 183 6.01 4.13 15.81
C LEU A 183 4.59 3.81 16.30
N ASP A 184 4.38 3.92 17.61
CA ASP A 184 3.08 3.70 18.22
C ASP A 184 2.15 4.91 17.99
N ILE A 185 1.11 4.72 17.18
CA ILE A 185 0.11 5.74 16.87
C ILE A 185 -1.23 5.23 17.40
N SER A 186 -1.31 5.05 18.71
CA SER A 186 -2.36 4.31 19.42
C SER A 186 -3.69 5.07 19.57
N GLU A 187 -3.75 6.36 19.26
CA GLU A 187 -4.93 7.21 19.52
C GLU A 187 -5.45 7.92 18.26
N VAL A 188 -6.09 7.17 17.36
CA VAL A 188 -6.76 7.71 16.16
C VAL A 188 -8.22 7.31 16.10
N ASN A 189 -9.14 8.22 15.82
CA ASN A 189 -10.57 7.92 15.72
C ASN A 189 -10.90 7.16 14.43
N GLN A 190 -10.11 7.36 13.38
CA GLN A 190 -10.33 6.73 12.09
C GLN A 190 -9.01 6.34 11.41
N VAL A 191 -9.03 5.21 10.71
CA VAL A 191 -7.94 4.73 9.86
C VAL A 191 -8.48 4.55 8.44
N ILE A 192 -7.80 5.14 7.46
CA ILE A 192 -8.21 5.14 6.06
C ILE A 192 -7.08 4.56 5.22
N PHE A 193 -7.36 3.49 4.49
CA PHE A 193 -6.48 3.00 3.43
C PHE A 193 -6.87 3.66 2.11
N TYR A 194 -5.99 4.50 1.58
CA TYR A 194 -6.21 5.20 0.32
C TYR A 194 -6.11 4.24 -0.89
N ASP A 195 -5.26 3.23 -0.76
CA ASP A 195 -5.12 2.12 -1.70
C ASP A 195 -5.07 0.79 -0.95
N ASN A 196 -5.10 -0.32 -1.68
CA ASN A 196 -5.08 -1.61 -1.03
C ASN A 196 -3.76 -1.86 -0.29
N VAL A 197 -3.88 -2.11 1.02
CA VAL A 197 -2.82 -2.63 1.86
C VAL A 197 -3.24 -4.02 2.40
N PRO A 198 -2.84 -5.12 1.72
CA PRO A 198 -3.24 -6.49 2.08
C PRO A 198 -2.87 -6.94 3.50
N SER A 199 -1.95 -6.25 4.17
CA SER A 199 -1.36 -6.66 5.45
C SER A 199 -1.77 -5.79 6.64
N SER A 200 -2.36 -4.62 6.42
CA SER A 200 -2.63 -3.63 7.46
C SER A 200 -3.92 -3.90 8.25
N ILE A 201 -4.60 -5.01 7.96
CA ILE A 201 -5.51 -5.65 8.93
C ILE A 201 -4.77 -5.96 10.25
N ARG A 202 -3.44 -6.23 10.20
CA ARG A 202 -2.63 -6.38 11.43
C ARG A 202 -2.59 -5.09 12.27
N TYR A 203 -2.66 -3.91 11.64
CA TYR A 203 -2.73 -2.63 12.34
C TYR A 203 -4.05 -2.50 13.11
N VAL A 204 -5.17 -2.89 12.49
CA VAL A 204 -6.50 -2.94 13.12
C VAL A 204 -6.55 -3.95 14.27
N GLN A 205 -5.88 -5.09 14.12
CA GLN A 205 -5.81 -6.14 15.15
C GLN A 205 -5.04 -5.72 16.41
N ARG A 206 -4.13 -4.73 16.34
CA ARG A 206 -3.46 -4.17 17.54
C ARG A 206 -4.39 -3.30 18.38
N ARG A 207 -5.37 -2.65 17.76
CA ARG A 207 -6.37 -1.84 18.45
C ARG A 207 -7.30 -2.65 19.35
N GLY A 208 -7.51 -3.93 19.02
CA GLY A 208 -8.27 -4.86 19.86
C GLY A 208 -7.59 -5.22 21.19
N ARG A 209 -6.34 -4.79 21.43
CA ARG A 209 -5.61 -5.07 22.67
C ARG A 209 -5.63 -3.94 23.72
N THR A 210 -6.25 -2.79 23.45
CA THR A 210 -6.21 -1.62 24.36
C THR A 210 -7.50 -1.34 25.13
N GLY A 211 -8.50 -2.23 25.09
CA GLY A 211 -9.62 -2.24 26.05
C GLY A 211 -10.55 -1.00 26.08
N ARG A 212 -10.34 0.01 25.24
CA ARG A 212 -11.23 1.18 25.14
C ARG A 212 -12.39 0.90 24.17
N LYS A 213 -13.61 1.19 24.61
CA LYS A 213 -14.90 0.93 23.93
C LYS A 213 -15.12 1.72 22.62
N ASP A 214 -14.27 2.69 22.27
CA ASP A 214 -14.35 3.39 20.98
C ASP A 214 -13.61 2.63 19.88
N THR A 215 -14.34 1.72 19.23
CA THR A 215 -13.92 1.03 18.01
C THR A 215 -13.73 2.06 16.89
N GLY A 216 -12.53 2.61 16.74
CA GLY A 216 -12.32 3.62 15.69
C GLY A 216 -12.55 3.04 14.30
N LYS A 217 -13.07 3.90 13.43
CA LYS A 217 -13.61 3.56 12.11
C LYS A 217 -12.49 3.15 11.15
N LEU A 218 -12.67 2.03 10.46
CA LEU A 218 -11.79 1.60 9.37
C LEU A 218 -12.46 1.87 8.03
N VAL A 219 -11.74 2.50 7.11
CA VAL A 219 -12.22 2.74 5.75
C VAL A 219 -11.16 2.30 4.73
N VAL A 220 -11.58 1.67 3.65
CA VAL A 220 -10.73 1.35 2.50
C VAL A 220 -11.34 2.03 1.28
N LEU A 221 -10.57 2.89 0.61
CA LEU A 221 -10.95 3.50 -0.65
C LEU A 221 -10.63 2.55 -1.80
N ILE A 222 -11.58 2.39 -2.71
CA ILE A 222 -11.47 1.52 -3.88
C ILE A 222 -11.91 2.31 -5.11
N ALA A 223 -11.03 2.46 -6.08
CA ALA A 223 -11.42 2.92 -7.41
C ALA A 223 -12.09 1.77 -8.17
N LYS A 224 -13.29 2.01 -8.70
CA LYS A 224 -14.04 0.97 -9.42
C LYS A 224 -13.36 0.62 -10.74
N ASN A 225 -13.44 -0.64 -11.16
CA ASN A 225 -12.85 -1.13 -12.40
C ASN A 225 -11.32 -0.90 -12.52
N THR A 226 -10.60 -0.85 -11.40
CA THR A 226 -9.15 -0.71 -11.38
C THR A 226 -8.48 -1.85 -10.63
N ILE A 227 -7.14 -1.81 -10.54
CA ILE A 227 -6.37 -2.73 -9.73
C ILE A 227 -6.85 -2.81 -8.26
N ASP A 228 -7.45 -1.76 -7.69
CA ASP A 228 -7.96 -1.77 -6.32
C ASP A 228 -9.01 -2.86 -6.07
N GLU A 229 -9.96 -3.05 -7.00
CA GLU A 229 -10.99 -4.07 -6.85
C GLU A 229 -10.39 -5.48 -6.84
N THR A 230 -9.49 -5.75 -7.78
CA THR A 230 -8.76 -7.03 -7.85
C THR A 230 -8.10 -7.33 -6.50
N TYR A 231 -7.47 -6.31 -5.96
CA TYR A 231 -6.76 -6.36 -4.70
C TYR A 231 -7.67 -6.52 -3.47
N TYR A 232 -8.83 -5.86 -3.47
CA TYR A 232 -9.89 -6.05 -2.48
C TYR A 232 -10.38 -7.49 -2.47
N TRP A 233 -10.68 -8.07 -3.64
CA TRP A 233 -11.16 -9.46 -3.74
C TRP A 233 -10.10 -10.47 -3.29
N ILE A 234 -8.84 -10.25 -3.64
CA ILE A 234 -7.72 -11.06 -3.12
C ILE A 234 -7.65 -10.97 -1.59
N GLY A 235 -7.75 -9.77 -1.02
CA GLY A 235 -7.75 -9.56 0.42
C GLY A 235 -8.92 -10.26 1.12
N LYS A 236 -10.13 -10.11 0.59
CA LYS A 236 -11.35 -10.75 1.11
C LYS A 236 -11.26 -12.28 1.10
N ARG A 237 -10.75 -12.87 0.02
CA ARG A 237 -10.50 -14.32 -0.07
C ARG A 237 -9.49 -14.79 0.98
N LYS A 238 -8.38 -14.07 1.16
CA LYS A 238 -7.36 -14.40 2.18
C LYS A 238 -7.92 -14.31 3.60
N MET A 239 -8.72 -13.28 3.90
CA MET A 239 -9.37 -13.17 5.21
C MET A 239 -10.35 -14.31 5.48
N THR A 240 -11.15 -14.67 4.48
CA THR A 240 -12.10 -15.79 4.58
C THR A 240 -11.38 -17.11 4.83
N ALA A 241 -10.29 -17.36 4.10
CA ALA A 241 -9.45 -18.54 4.29
C ALA A 241 -8.79 -18.56 5.68
N ALA A 242 -8.26 -17.42 6.14
CA ALA A 242 -7.64 -17.31 7.46
C ALA A 242 -8.64 -17.55 8.60
N LYS A 243 -9.87 -17.01 8.48
CA LYS A 243 -10.95 -17.26 9.45
C LYS A 243 -11.32 -18.74 9.51
N SER A 244 -11.50 -19.37 8.34
CA SER A 244 -11.79 -20.81 8.27
C SER A 244 -10.66 -21.68 8.86
N MET A 245 -9.39 -21.32 8.63
CA MET A 245 -8.26 -22.01 9.26
C MET A 245 -8.24 -21.81 10.78
N GLY A 246 -8.52 -20.60 11.26
CA GLY A 246 -8.63 -20.31 12.70
C GLY A 246 -9.71 -21.15 13.37
N GLU A 247 -10.91 -21.19 12.79
CA GLU A 247 -12.02 -22.01 13.28
C GLU A 247 -11.68 -23.51 13.31
N LYS A 248 -11.00 -24.03 12.27
CA LYS A 248 -10.52 -25.42 12.24
C LYS A 248 -9.50 -25.68 13.35
N MET A 249 -8.56 -24.76 13.57
CA MET A 249 -7.52 -24.92 14.59
C MET A 249 -8.10 -24.86 16.00
N THR A 250 -9.07 -23.97 16.26
CA THR A 250 -9.81 -23.95 17.54
C THR A 250 -10.53 -25.27 17.79
N LYS A 251 -11.20 -25.83 16.78
CA LYS A 251 -11.87 -27.15 16.89
C LYS A 251 -10.88 -28.29 17.17
N VAL A 252 -9.72 -28.29 16.52
CA VAL A 252 -8.67 -29.29 16.78
C VAL A 252 -8.12 -29.17 18.20
N LEU A 253 -7.88 -27.95 18.69
CA LEU A 253 -7.42 -27.71 20.05
C LEU A 253 -8.46 -28.15 21.10
N GLN A 254 -9.74 -27.83 20.88
CA GLN A 254 -10.83 -28.29 21.75
C GLN A 254 -10.93 -29.82 21.79
N LYS A 255 -10.87 -30.48 20.61
CA LYS A 255 -10.88 -31.93 20.53
C LYS A 255 -9.68 -32.57 21.24
N ASN A 256 -8.50 -31.96 21.13
CA ASN A 256 -7.30 -32.45 21.83
C ASN A 256 -7.39 -32.27 23.35
N GLN A 257 -7.97 -31.15 23.83
CA GLN A 257 -8.24 -30.94 25.26
C GLN A 257 -9.29 -31.92 25.80
N GLU A 258 -10.34 -32.23 25.02
CA GLU A 258 -11.32 -33.27 25.37
C GLU A 258 -10.65 -34.64 25.47
N ILE A 259 -9.78 -35.00 24.53
CA ILE A 259 -9.00 -36.26 24.55
C ILE A 259 -8.05 -36.31 25.77
N GLU A 260 -7.37 -35.22 26.11
CA GLU A 260 -6.51 -35.14 27.31
C GLU A 260 -7.32 -35.22 28.61
N SER A 261 -8.52 -34.62 28.66
CA SER A 261 -9.41 -34.69 29.83
C SER A 261 -10.04 -36.07 30.03
N GLN A 262 -10.26 -36.82 28.95
CA GLN A 262 -10.77 -38.20 28.98
C GLN A 262 -9.72 -39.22 29.41
N LYS A 263 -8.41 -38.89 29.39
CA LYS A 263 -7.33 -39.71 29.94
C LYS A 263 -7.24 -39.68 31.48
N THR A 264 -8.35 -39.45 32.16
CA THR A 264 -8.43 -39.50 33.62
C THR A 264 -8.91 -40.87 34.08
N GLY A 265 -7.99 -41.84 34.05
CA GLY A 265 -8.19 -43.18 34.60
C GLY A 265 -7.18 -44.19 34.06
N LEU A 266 -6.33 -44.73 34.95
CA LEU A 266 -5.25 -45.73 34.74
C LEU A 266 -4.17 -45.48 33.67
N ASP A 267 -4.41 -44.72 32.60
CA ASP A 267 -3.47 -44.49 31.49
C ASP A 267 -2.38 -43.43 31.77
N VAL A 268 -2.31 -42.90 33.00
CA VAL A 268 -1.29 -41.92 33.42
C VAL A 268 -0.06 -42.61 34.03
N PHE A 269 -0.14 -43.91 34.32
CA PHE A 269 0.90 -44.67 35.03
C PHE A 269 1.47 -45.88 34.23
N LEU A 270 1.21 -45.96 32.93
CA LEU A 270 1.92 -46.84 31.99
C LEU A 270 2.59 -45.99 30.90
#